data_AF-A0A1I4SPS9-F1
#
_entry.id   AF-A0A1I4SPS9-F1
#
_cell.length_a   1.000
_cell.length_b   1.000
_cell.length_c   1.000
_cell.angle_alpha   90.00
_cell.angle_beta   90.00
_cell.angle_gamma   90.00
#
_symmetry.space_group_name_H-M   'P 1'
#
loop_
_entity.id
_entity.type
_entity.pdbx_description
1 polymer ?
#
loop_
_entity_poly.entity_id
_entity_poly.type
_entity_poly.pdbx_seq_one_letter_code
_entity_poly.pdbx_strand_id
1 'polypeptide(L)'
;MHPAEVLDPSPTAGPALRADLPKAARVYATLREAIIAMQLKPGARLVEKDLCDELGVSRTPLRDAILRLAQQRLVTVVPSDATFVNKIILDEVIEGQLVRESLELRMVALAAERFEPARRSAFELVLFREAEAARRGDNAESFALDNDFHRLLCACAGFPRVWDTIHLATGQLDRVRRNAFPLQNYHVEVLDEHRAIFEALCRRDAQTAVSLLRTHLGGTLNSLRILLAREPDFVAFDPASPAFALLRQSEQAGNPTLPHGAEGSPKRGARRRVAERRTAPGAR
;
A
#
# COMPACT_ATOMS: atom_id res chain seq x y z
N MET A 1 -23.46 13.51 10.56
CA MET A 1 -22.51 12.80 11.45
C MET A 1 -22.48 11.35 11.02
N HIS A 2 -21.46 10.94 10.27
CA HIS A 2 -21.20 9.52 10.07
C HIS A 2 -20.45 9.01 11.31
N PRO A 3 -20.90 7.91 11.95
CA PRO A 3 -20.13 7.31 13.03
C PRO A 3 -18.77 6.87 12.50
N ALA A 4 -17.73 7.03 13.32
CA ALA A 4 -16.38 6.57 13.00
C ALA A 4 -16.45 5.09 12.56
N GLU A 5 -15.94 4.78 11.37
CA GLU A 5 -15.78 3.40 10.95
C GLU A 5 -14.81 2.76 11.92
N VAL A 6 -15.30 1.75 12.64
CA VAL A 6 -14.53 0.90 13.54
C VAL A 6 -13.29 0.42 12.79
N LEU A 7 -12.11 0.67 13.35
CA LEU A 7 -10.88 -0.01 12.95
C LEU A 7 -11.14 -1.50 13.20
N ASP A 8 -11.58 -2.21 12.17
CA ASP A 8 -11.72 -3.66 12.23
C ASP A 8 -10.30 -4.24 12.32
N PRO A 9 -9.92 -4.88 13.44
CA PRO A 9 -8.67 -5.60 13.51
C PRO A 9 -8.80 -6.84 12.63
N SER A 10 -8.62 -6.64 11.32
CA SER A 10 -8.62 -7.74 10.35
C SER A 10 -7.65 -8.83 10.85
N PRO A 11 -8.02 -10.13 10.81
CA PRO A 11 -7.24 -11.20 11.42
C PRO A 11 -5.93 -11.53 10.67
N THR A 12 -5.54 -10.73 9.67
CA THR A 12 -4.31 -10.86 8.90
C THR A 12 -3.14 -10.06 9.50
N ALA A 13 -3.09 -9.96 10.83
CA ALA A 13 -1.90 -9.54 11.56
C ALA A 13 -0.77 -10.58 11.40
N GLY A 14 -0.14 -10.62 10.23
CA GLY A 14 1.17 -11.24 10.08
C GLY A 14 2.19 -10.50 10.94
N PRO A 15 3.24 -11.21 11.38
CA PRO A 15 3.22 -11.95 12.64
C PRO A 15 2.92 -11.03 13.84
N ALA A 16 2.12 -11.53 14.79
CA ALA A 16 1.96 -11.03 16.17
C ALA A 16 2.71 -9.72 16.46
N LEU A 17 1.98 -8.60 16.34
CA LEU A 17 2.30 -7.27 16.85
C LEU A 17 3.63 -7.24 17.63
N ARG A 18 4.73 -6.88 16.97
CA ARG A 18 6.11 -6.86 17.54
C ARG A 18 6.11 -6.27 18.95
N ALA A 19 5.98 -7.13 19.97
CA ALA A 19 5.75 -6.74 21.36
C ALA A 19 7.00 -6.09 21.99
N ASP A 20 8.13 -6.26 21.32
CA ASP A 20 9.45 -5.72 21.58
C ASP A 20 9.61 -4.25 21.15
N LEU A 21 8.70 -3.71 20.33
CA LEU A 21 8.78 -2.31 19.91
C LEU A 21 8.26 -1.34 20.99
N PRO A 22 8.86 -0.13 21.11
CA PRO A 22 8.30 0.94 21.94
C PRO A 22 6.83 1.21 21.60
N LYS A 23 6.00 1.49 22.60
CA LYS A 23 4.55 1.70 22.42
C LYS A 23 4.22 2.70 21.30
N ALA A 24 4.92 3.83 21.23
CA ALA A 24 4.74 4.83 20.18
C ALA A 24 5.04 4.29 18.77
N ALA A 25 6.05 3.42 18.63
CA ALA A 25 6.39 2.79 17.35
C ALA A 25 5.32 1.79 16.90
N ARG A 26 4.75 1.03 17.85
CA ARG A 26 3.61 0.14 17.58
C ARG A 26 2.37 0.92 17.15
N VAL A 27 2.00 1.97 17.88
CA VAL A 27 0.85 2.83 17.55
C VAL A 27 1.02 3.45 16.16
N TYR A 28 2.21 3.97 15.86
CA TYR A 28 2.55 4.49 14.53
C TYR A 28 2.36 3.43 13.44
N ALA A 29 2.88 2.21 13.64
CA ALA A 29 2.78 1.15 12.64
C ALA A 29 1.32 0.76 12.38
N THR A 30 0.52 0.61 13.43
CA THR A 30 -0.91 0.30 13.35
C THR A 30 -1.68 1.39 12.59
N LEU A 31 -1.51 2.65 12.97
CA LEU A 31 -2.21 3.76 12.33
C LEU A 31 -1.76 3.96 10.88
N ARG A 32 -0.46 3.84 10.60
CA ARG A 32 0.06 3.89 9.23
C ARG A 32 -0.60 2.81 8.38
N GLU A 33 -0.57 1.55 8.84
CA GLU A 33 -1.16 0.45 8.08
C GLU A 33 -2.64 0.68 7.80
N ALA A 34 -3.41 1.15 8.77
CA ALA A 34 -4.83 1.47 8.57
C ALA A 34 -5.06 2.61 7.54
N ILE A 35 -4.17 3.61 7.49
CA ILE A 35 -4.20 4.68 6.48
C ILE A 35 -3.78 4.15 5.09
N ILE A 36 -2.72 3.33 5.03
CA ILE A 36 -2.22 2.72 3.78
C ILE A 36 -3.26 1.78 3.17
N ALA A 37 -3.91 0.96 4.00
CA ALA A 37 -4.98 0.06 3.62
C ALA A 37 -6.33 0.77 3.35
N MET A 38 -6.39 2.09 3.50
CA MET A 38 -7.60 2.91 3.31
C MET A 38 -8.78 2.53 4.24
N GLN A 39 -8.50 1.87 5.36
CA GLN A 39 -9.45 1.64 6.44
C GLN A 39 -9.76 2.96 7.14
N LEU A 40 -8.71 3.75 7.43
CA LEU A 40 -8.84 5.16 7.76
C LEU A 40 -8.84 5.97 6.46
N LYS A 41 -10.03 6.27 5.97
CA LYS A 41 -10.25 6.92 4.66
C LYS A 41 -9.68 8.35 4.59
N PRO A 42 -9.27 8.83 3.40
CA PRO A 42 -9.06 10.25 3.13
C PRO A 42 -10.14 11.15 3.75
N GLY A 43 -9.71 12.19 4.47
CA GLY A 43 -10.59 13.14 5.13
C GLY A 43 -11.19 12.66 6.46
N ALA A 44 -10.95 11.41 6.88
CA ALA A 44 -11.42 10.91 8.17
C ALA A 44 -10.80 11.71 9.33
N ARG A 45 -11.64 12.08 10.30
CA ARG A 45 -11.21 12.72 11.55
C ARG A 45 -10.67 11.65 12.50
N LEU A 46 -9.45 11.84 12.98
CA LEU A 46 -8.83 11.00 14.02
C LEU A 46 -9.10 11.62 15.39
N VAL A 47 -9.94 10.96 16.19
CA VAL A 47 -10.28 11.39 17.55
C VAL A 47 -9.31 10.75 18.53
N GLU A 48 -8.44 11.54 19.17
CA GLU A 48 -7.38 11.03 20.05
C GLU A 48 -7.92 10.14 21.17
N LYS A 49 -9.08 10.49 21.75
CA LYS A 49 -9.69 9.74 22.84
C LYS A 49 -10.06 8.33 22.38
N ASP A 50 -10.80 8.23 21.29
CA ASP A 50 -11.30 6.96 20.76
C ASP A 50 -10.12 6.05 20.37
N LEU A 51 -9.08 6.61 19.74
CA LEU A 51 -7.86 5.87 19.40
C LEU A 51 -7.07 5.40 20.64
N CYS A 52 -7.04 6.19 21.73
CA CYS A 52 -6.40 5.77 22.98
C CYS A 52 -7.15 4.59 23.61
N ASP A 53 -8.47 4.68 23.65
CA ASP A 53 -9.35 3.67 24.23
C ASP A 53 -9.27 2.36 23.43
N GLU A 54 -9.29 2.44 22.10
CA GLU A 54 -9.22 1.28 21.20
C GLU A 54 -7.84 0.60 21.22
N LEU A 55 -6.75 1.38 21.20
CA LEU A 55 -5.39 0.84 21.16
C LEU A 55 -4.85 0.50 22.56
N GLY A 56 -5.57 0.83 23.64
CA GLY A 56 -5.14 0.62 25.02
C GLY A 56 -3.86 1.38 25.38
N VAL A 57 -3.71 2.61 24.88
CA VAL A 57 -2.52 3.45 25.08
C VAL A 57 -2.87 4.82 25.68
N SER A 58 -1.89 5.48 26.30
CA SER A 58 -2.05 6.87 26.74
C SER A 58 -1.87 7.87 25.58
N ARG A 59 -2.21 9.14 25.81
CA ARG A 59 -2.12 10.20 24.79
C ARG A 59 -0.70 10.46 24.29
N THR A 60 0.33 10.31 25.14
CA THR A 60 1.72 10.60 24.77
C THR A 60 2.21 9.73 23.59
N PRO A 61 2.21 8.38 23.67
CA PRO A 61 2.64 7.55 22.54
C PRO A 61 1.74 7.68 21.31
N LEU A 62 0.45 8.04 21.49
CA LEU A 62 -0.44 8.34 20.37
C LEU A 62 -0.05 9.62 19.64
N ARG A 63 0.24 10.70 20.38
CA ARG A 63 0.67 11.98 19.79
C ARG A 63 2.01 11.87 19.08
N ASP A 64 2.95 11.12 19.65
CA ASP A 64 4.23 10.85 18.99
C ASP A 64 4.02 10.11 17.66
N ALA A 65 3.10 9.14 17.63
CA ALA A 65 2.74 8.44 16.40
C ALA A 65 2.08 9.37 15.38
N ILE A 66 1.13 10.21 15.80
CA ILE A 66 0.47 11.21 14.94
C ILE A 66 1.48 12.19 14.34
N LEU A 67 2.44 12.68 15.14
CA LEU A 67 3.49 13.57 14.65
C LEU A 67 4.34 12.92 13.56
N ARG A 68 4.68 11.63 13.72
CA ARG A 68 5.41 10.87 12.69
C ARG A 68 4.59 10.65 11.42
N LEU A 69 3.29 10.40 11.54
CA LEU A 69 2.38 10.32 10.39
C LEU A 69 2.26 11.68 9.67
N ALA A 70 2.26 12.78 10.43
CA ALA A 70 2.23 14.13 9.88
C ALA A 70 3.51 14.47 9.11
N GLN A 71 4.67 14.01 9.58
CA GLN A 71 5.95 14.14 8.85
C GLN A 71 5.93 13.43 7.49
N GLN A 72 5.13 12.37 7.35
CA GLN A 72 4.90 11.66 6.07
C GLN A 72 3.69 12.19 5.31
N ARG A 73 3.10 13.28 5.79
CA ARG A 73 1.88 13.90 5.27
C ARG A 73 0.72 12.92 5.12
N LEU A 74 0.68 11.85 5.91
CA LEU A 74 -0.45 10.93 5.95
C LEU A 74 -1.63 11.53 6.71
N VAL A 75 -1.35 12.45 7.63
CA VAL A 75 -2.34 13.20 8.39
C VAL A 75 -1.98 14.67 8.43
N THR A 76 -2.97 15.53 8.66
CA THR A 76 -2.79 16.94 8.99
C THR A 76 -3.33 17.18 10.40
N VAL A 77 -2.49 17.76 11.26
CA VAL A 77 -2.90 18.18 12.62
C VAL A 77 -3.35 19.63 12.55
N VAL A 78 -4.64 19.89 12.80
CA VAL A 78 -5.19 21.25 12.90
C VAL A 78 -5.19 21.65 14.37
N PRO A 79 -4.40 22.67 14.78
CA PRO A 79 -4.36 23.11 16.17
C PRO A 79 -5.75 23.43 16.72
N SER A 80 -6.04 22.93 17.91
CA SER A 80 -7.29 23.18 18.64
C SER A 80 -8.59 22.64 18.00
N ASP A 81 -8.52 21.90 16.89
CA ASP A 81 -9.69 21.21 16.30
C ASP A 81 -9.48 19.70 16.26
N ALA A 82 -8.80 19.20 15.23
CA ALA A 82 -8.67 17.77 14.99
C ALA A 82 -7.45 17.41 14.16
N THR A 83 -7.11 16.11 14.20
CA THR A 83 -6.24 15.50 13.20
C THR A 83 -7.11 14.88 12.11
N PHE A 84 -6.75 15.06 10.85
CA PHE A 84 -7.45 14.48 9.71
C PHE A 84 -6.50 13.64 8.87
N VAL A 85 -6.97 12.51 8.34
CA VAL A 85 -6.25 11.74 7.32
C VAL A 85 -6.22 12.55 6.04
N ASN A 86 -5.05 12.73 5.46
CA ASN A 86 -4.93 13.49 4.22
C ASN A 86 -5.57 12.74 3.04
N LYS A 87 -6.06 13.51 2.06
CA LYS A 87 -6.23 13.00 0.70
C LYS A 87 -4.90 12.45 0.18
N ILE A 88 -4.96 11.57 -0.81
CA ILE A 88 -3.78 11.11 -1.53
C ILE A 88 -3.26 12.28 -2.35
N ILE A 89 -2.12 12.84 -1.96
CA ILE A 89 -1.55 14.02 -2.60
C ILE A 89 -0.76 13.57 -3.83
N LEU A 90 -1.20 13.93 -5.03
CA LEU A 90 -0.61 13.47 -6.28
C LEU A 90 0.89 13.79 -6.37
N ASP A 91 1.27 15.01 -5.99
CA ASP A 91 2.67 15.45 -6.06
C ASP A 91 3.57 14.53 -5.21
N GLU A 92 3.13 14.19 -4.00
CA GLU A 92 3.85 13.29 -3.07
C GLU A 92 3.86 11.83 -3.55
N VAL A 93 2.84 11.39 -4.30
CA VAL A 93 2.85 10.07 -4.96
C VAL A 93 3.96 10.04 -6.02
N ILE A 94 4.05 11.08 -6.85
CA ILE A 94 5.08 11.16 -7.91
C ILE A 94 6.48 11.32 -7.30
N GLU A 95 6.64 12.17 -6.27
CA GLU A 95 7.91 12.29 -5.55
C GLU A 95 8.34 10.96 -4.93
N GLY A 96 7.42 10.24 -4.28
CA GLY A 96 7.66 8.90 -3.76
C GLY A 96 8.10 7.91 -4.84
N GLN A 97 7.46 7.95 -6.02
CA GLN A 97 7.83 7.13 -7.17
C GLN A 97 9.25 7.46 -7.66
N LEU A 98 9.60 8.75 -7.78
CA LEU A 98 10.93 9.19 -8.19
C LEU A 98 12.02 8.73 -7.22
N VAL A 99 11.77 8.86 -5.91
CA VAL A 99 12.69 8.37 -4.88
C VAL A 99 12.87 6.86 -4.99
N ARG A 100 11.76 6.13 -5.12
CA ARG A 100 11.76 4.67 -5.24
C ARG A 100 12.55 4.21 -6.46
N GLU A 101 12.25 4.73 -7.64
CA GLU A 101 12.97 4.39 -8.87
C GLU A 101 14.46 4.73 -8.79
N SER A 102 14.80 5.92 -8.32
CA SER A 102 16.19 6.38 -8.25
C SER A 102 17.05 5.48 -7.35
N LEU A 103 16.49 5.06 -6.21
CA LEU A 103 17.21 4.25 -5.23
C LEU A 103 17.18 2.77 -5.59
N GLU A 104 16.01 2.22 -5.89
CA GLU A 104 15.85 0.78 -6.10
C GLU A 104 16.51 0.29 -7.39
N LEU A 105 16.51 1.08 -8.47
CA LEU A 105 17.22 0.70 -9.70
C LEU A 105 18.73 0.62 -9.47
N ARG A 106 19.29 1.48 -8.61
CA ARG A 106 20.69 1.37 -8.21
C ARG A 106 20.92 0.15 -7.31
N MET A 107 19.99 -0.13 -6.39
CA MET A 107 20.10 -1.26 -5.48
C MET A 107 20.03 -2.59 -6.23
N VAL A 108 19.12 -2.76 -7.19
CA VAL A 108 19.00 -4.02 -7.94
C VAL A 108 20.23 -4.30 -8.80
N ALA A 109 20.84 -3.26 -9.39
CA ALA A 109 22.09 -3.41 -10.14
C ALA A 109 23.20 -3.96 -9.23
N LEU A 110 23.40 -3.33 -8.07
CA LEU A 110 24.40 -3.76 -7.09
C LEU A 110 24.08 -5.14 -6.50
N ALA A 111 22.81 -5.45 -6.28
CA ALA A 111 22.36 -6.76 -5.81
C ALA A 111 22.67 -7.86 -6.83
N ALA A 112 22.50 -7.60 -8.13
CA ALA A 112 22.83 -8.54 -9.21
C ALA A 112 24.34 -8.78 -9.29
N GLU A 113 25.16 -7.73 -9.28
CA GLU A 113 26.62 -7.81 -9.33
C GLU A 113 27.20 -8.63 -8.15
N ARG A 114 26.56 -8.54 -6.98
CA ARG A 114 27.00 -9.15 -5.73
C ARG A 114 26.20 -10.39 -5.34
N PHE A 115 25.38 -10.93 -6.24
CA PHE A 115 24.45 -11.99 -5.85
C PHE A 115 25.19 -13.27 -5.44
N GLU A 116 25.02 -13.69 -4.19
CA GLU A 116 25.65 -14.89 -3.64
C GLU A 116 24.63 -16.03 -3.47
N PRO A 117 25.02 -17.31 -3.67
CA PRO A 117 24.13 -18.45 -3.44
C PRO A 117 23.47 -18.46 -2.06
N ALA A 118 24.16 -17.96 -1.03
CA ALA A 118 23.62 -17.87 0.34
C ALA A 118 22.39 -16.94 0.47
N ARG A 119 22.17 -16.02 -0.49
CA ARG A 119 21.01 -15.09 -0.49
C ARG A 119 19.77 -15.70 -1.14
N ARG A 120 19.93 -16.75 -1.94
CA ARG A 120 18.88 -17.39 -2.76
C ARG A 120 17.66 -17.80 -1.93
N SER A 121 17.87 -18.47 -0.81
CA SER A 121 16.79 -19.02 0.01
C SER A 121 15.84 -17.95 0.57
N ALA A 122 16.33 -16.73 0.85
CA ALA A 122 15.50 -15.63 1.33
C ALA A 122 14.52 -15.15 0.24
N PHE A 123 14.99 -15.03 -1.01
CA PHE A 123 14.14 -14.67 -2.14
C PHE A 123 13.15 -15.79 -2.48
N GLU A 124 13.61 -17.05 -2.53
CA GLU A 124 12.73 -18.20 -2.79
C GLU A 124 11.60 -18.30 -1.75
N LEU A 125 11.90 -18.02 -0.47
CA LEU A 125 10.89 -18.00 0.59
C LEU A 125 9.86 -16.88 0.38
N VAL A 126 10.30 -15.66 0.03
CA VAL A 126 9.38 -14.54 -0.24
C VAL A 126 8.49 -14.84 -1.44
N LEU A 127 9.06 -15.30 -2.55
CA LEU A 127 8.31 -15.66 -3.77
C LEU A 127 7.33 -16.81 -3.52
N PHE A 128 7.71 -17.80 -2.72
CA PHE A 128 6.81 -18.89 -2.32
C PHE A 128 5.62 -18.36 -1.53
N ARG A 129 5.87 -17.50 -0.53
CA ARG A 129 4.80 -16.90 0.28
C ARG A 129 3.92 -15.97 -0.55
N GLU A 130 4.49 -15.27 -1.52
CA GLU A 130 3.77 -14.37 -2.41
C GLU A 130 2.81 -15.15 -3.32
N ALA A 131 3.27 -16.28 -3.86
CA ALA A 131 2.41 -17.21 -4.61
C ALA A 131 1.25 -17.76 -3.74
N GLU A 132 1.53 -18.07 -2.47
CA GLU A 132 0.52 -18.54 -1.54
C GLU A 132 -0.51 -17.47 -1.16
N ALA A 133 -0.06 -16.22 -0.93
CA ALA A 133 -0.93 -15.09 -0.66
C ALA A 133 -1.81 -14.75 -1.87
N ALA A 134 -1.21 -14.72 -3.07
CA ALA A 134 -1.91 -14.59 -4.35
C ALA A 134 -3.02 -15.64 -4.51
N ARG A 135 -2.71 -16.92 -4.27
CA ARG A 135 -3.67 -18.03 -4.37
C ARG A 135 -4.85 -17.88 -3.40
N ARG A 136 -4.62 -17.31 -2.22
CA ARG A 136 -5.67 -17.03 -1.23
C ARG A 136 -6.45 -15.74 -1.49
N GLY A 137 -5.98 -14.90 -2.42
CA GLY A 137 -6.49 -13.53 -2.58
C GLY A 137 -6.21 -12.64 -1.37
N ASP A 138 -5.16 -12.94 -0.59
CA ASP A 138 -4.77 -12.14 0.57
C ASP A 138 -3.98 -10.91 0.14
N ASN A 139 -4.70 -9.86 -0.26
CA ASN A 139 -4.12 -8.61 -0.75
C ASN A 139 -3.24 -7.91 0.30
N ALA A 140 -3.50 -8.13 1.59
CA ALA A 140 -2.72 -7.53 2.66
C ALA A 140 -1.36 -8.21 2.77
N GLU A 141 -1.33 -9.54 2.78
CA GLU A 141 -0.10 -10.30 2.80
C GLU A 141 0.71 -10.10 1.50
N SER A 142 0.05 -10.08 0.34
CA SER A 142 0.74 -9.84 -0.95
C SER A 142 1.46 -8.49 -0.99
N PHE A 143 0.83 -7.41 -0.53
CA PHE A 143 1.50 -6.10 -0.45
C PHE A 143 2.67 -6.09 0.56
N ALA A 144 2.54 -6.79 1.68
CA ALA A 144 3.62 -6.90 2.65
C ALA A 144 4.82 -7.67 2.06
N LEU A 145 4.56 -8.74 1.31
CA LEU A 145 5.58 -9.56 0.66
C LEU A 145 6.26 -8.86 -0.52
N ASP A 146 5.50 -8.07 -1.28
CA ASP A 146 6.03 -7.15 -2.28
C ASP A 146 7.08 -6.21 -1.63
N ASN A 147 6.72 -5.52 -0.55
CA ASN A 147 7.68 -4.70 0.19
C ASN A 147 8.88 -5.49 0.77
N ASP A 148 8.69 -6.73 1.20
CA ASP A 148 9.78 -7.59 1.67
C ASP A 148 10.73 -7.97 0.53
N PHE A 149 10.24 -8.22 -0.68
CA PHE A 149 11.05 -8.46 -1.87
C PHE A 149 11.96 -7.26 -2.17
N HIS A 150 11.42 -6.05 -2.22
CA HIS A 150 12.20 -4.84 -2.46
C HIS A 150 13.19 -4.52 -1.32
N ARG A 151 12.83 -4.81 -0.07
CA ARG A 151 13.76 -4.73 1.06
C ARG A 151 14.92 -5.71 0.90
N LEU A 152 14.66 -6.93 0.42
CA LEU A 152 15.70 -7.93 0.15
C LEU A 152 16.67 -7.47 -0.94
N LEU A 153 16.22 -6.74 -1.97
CA LEU A 153 17.12 -6.14 -2.97
C LEU A 153 18.14 -5.21 -2.30
N CYS A 154 17.67 -4.29 -1.43
CA CYS A 154 18.54 -3.37 -0.69
C CYS A 154 19.52 -4.11 0.23
N ALA A 155 19.05 -5.16 0.92
CA ALA A 155 19.89 -5.98 1.78
C ALA A 155 20.94 -6.78 0.98
N CYS A 156 20.55 -7.33 -0.17
CA CYS A 156 21.43 -8.07 -1.07
C CYS A 156 22.51 -7.18 -1.69
N ALA A 157 22.18 -5.92 -2.00
CA ALA A 157 23.15 -4.91 -2.44
C ALA A 157 24.19 -4.55 -1.36
N GLY A 158 23.90 -4.87 -0.09
CA GLY A 158 24.73 -4.52 1.07
C GLY A 158 24.34 -3.21 1.76
N PHE A 159 23.18 -2.63 1.42
CA PHE A 159 22.73 -1.33 1.91
C PHE A 159 21.30 -1.40 2.48
N PRO A 160 21.02 -2.23 3.50
CA PRO A 160 19.67 -2.48 4.00
C PRO A 160 18.94 -1.22 4.47
N ARG A 161 19.66 -0.21 4.98
CA ARG A 161 19.09 1.06 5.45
C ARG A 161 18.52 1.95 4.35
N VAL A 162 18.84 1.69 3.07
CA VAL A 162 18.24 2.43 1.94
C VAL A 162 16.74 2.18 1.88
N TRP A 163 16.28 0.99 2.27
CA TRP A 163 14.86 0.68 2.35
C TRP A 163 14.12 1.58 3.35
N ASP A 164 14.74 1.96 4.46
CA ASP A 164 14.10 2.84 5.45
C ASP A 164 13.80 4.22 4.84
N THR A 165 14.71 4.74 4.02
CA THR A 165 14.53 6.00 3.28
C THR A 165 13.41 5.87 2.25
N ILE A 166 13.39 4.78 1.47
CA ILE A 166 12.33 4.51 0.49
C ILE A 166 10.98 4.43 1.20
N HIS A 167 10.89 3.64 2.27
CA HIS A 167 9.65 3.44 3.03
C HIS A 167 9.11 4.75 3.64
N LEU A 168 10.01 5.63 4.11
CA LEU A 168 9.64 6.95 4.63
C LEU A 168 9.05 7.85 3.53
N ALA A 169 9.65 7.85 2.33
CA ALA A 169 9.25 8.70 1.21
C ALA A 169 7.99 8.20 0.48
N THR A 170 7.65 6.92 0.60
CA THR A 170 6.60 6.27 -0.20
C THR A 170 5.25 6.19 0.48
N GLY A 171 5.01 6.91 1.59
CA GLY A 171 3.74 6.86 2.31
C GLY A 171 2.49 7.11 1.46
N GLN A 172 2.47 8.15 0.64
CA GLN A 172 1.34 8.40 -0.26
C GLN A 172 1.29 7.39 -1.42
N LEU A 173 2.45 7.02 -1.97
CA LEU A 173 2.57 6.01 -3.03
C LEU A 173 2.05 4.63 -2.58
N ASP A 174 2.33 4.22 -1.35
CA ASP A 174 1.94 2.95 -0.78
C ASP A 174 0.42 2.81 -0.69
N ARG A 175 -0.33 3.92 -0.50
CA ARG A 175 -1.80 3.92 -0.53
C ARG A 175 -2.32 3.53 -1.92
N VAL A 176 -1.66 4.02 -2.96
CA VAL A 176 -1.98 3.69 -4.35
C VAL A 176 -1.64 2.23 -4.63
N ARG A 177 -0.42 1.80 -4.29
CA ARG A 177 0.04 0.42 -4.48
C ARG A 177 -0.84 -0.58 -3.74
N ARG A 178 -1.12 -0.34 -2.45
CA ARG A 178 -1.97 -1.22 -1.63
C ARG A 178 -3.38 -1.35 -2.20
N ASN A 179 -3.95 -0.28 -2.74
CA ASN A 179 -5.27 -0.32 -3.35
C ASN A 179 -5.28 -1.00 -4.75
N ALA A 180 -4.12 -1.24 -5.34
CA ALA A 180 -3.98 -1.95 -6.62
C ALA A 180 -4.07 -3.48 -6.47
N PHE A 181 -3.66 -4.06 -5.34
CA PHE A 181 -3.66 -5.52 -5.14
C PHE A 181 -5.02 -6.21 -5.33
N PRO A 182 -6.16 -5.61 -4.95
CA PRO A 182 -7.48 -6.16 -5.25
C PRO A 182 -7.90 -6.08 -6.72
N LEU A 183 -7.13 -5.42 -7.60
CA LEU A 183 -7.43 -5.38 -9.03
C LEU A 183 -7.20 -6.77 -9.64
N GLN A 184 -7.99 -7.08 -10.66
CA GLN A 184 -7.93 -8.37 -11.33
C GLN A 184 -6.52 -8.63 -11.86
N ASN A 185 -6.01 -9.84 -11.59
CA ASN A 185 -4.69 -10.36 -12.00
C ASN A 185 -3.46 -9.63 -11.45
N TYR A 186 -3.61 -8.51 -10.74
CA TYR A 186 -2.47 -7.68 -10.32
C TYR A 186 -1.41 -8.46 -9.52
N HIS A 187 -1.84 -9.29 -8.57
CA HIS A 187 -0.93 -10.11 -7.76
C HIS A 187 -0.18 -11.19 -8.56
N VAL A 188 -0.78 -11.70 -9.64
CA VAL A 188 -0.12 -12.69 -10.52
C VAL A 188 0.96 -12.01 -11.34
N GLU A 189 0.65 -10.84 -11.90
CA GLU A 189 1.59 -10.03 -12.67
C GLU A 189 2.81 -9.63 -11.83
N VAL A 190 2.57 -9.11 -10.61
CA VAL A 190 3.65 -8.75 -9.67
C VAL A 190 4.53 -9.95 -9.32
N LEU A 191 3.93 -11.12 -9.04
CA LEU A 191 4.69 -12.34 -8.74
C LEU A 191 5.57 -12.78 -9.92
N ASP A 192 5.05 -12.73 -11.14
CA ASP A 192 5.81 -13.13 -12.33
C ASP A 192 6.93 -12.12 -12.64
N GLU A 193 6.70 -10.83 -12.42
CA GLU A 193 7.74 -9.80 -12.48
C GLU A 193 8.84 -10.02 -11.43
N HIS A 194 8.48 -10.30 -10.17
CA HIS A 194 9.44 -10.61 -9.10
C HIS A 194 10.26 -11.87 -9.40
N ARG A 195 9.64 -12.92 -9.95
CA ARG A 195 10.36 -14.12 -10.40
C ARG A 195 11.38 -13.78 -11.49
N ALA A 196 10.98 -13.02 -12.50
CA ALA A 196 11.88 -12.62 -13.59
C ALA A 196 13.07 -11.80 -13.07
N ILE A 197 12.83 -10.85 -12.15
CA ILE A 197 13.89 -10.07 -11.51
C ILE A 197 14.83 -10.99 -10.73
N PHE A 198 14.29 -11.89 -9.91
CA PHE A 198 15.07 -12.84 -9.12
C PHE A 198 15.94 -13.77 -10.00
N GLU A 199 15.42 -14.23 -11.13
CA GLU A 199 16.21 -15.02 -12.07
C GLU A 199 17.38 -14.22 -12.69
N ALA A 200 17.16 -12.93 -12.98
CA ALA A 200 18.23 -12.04 -13.46
C ALA A 200 19.30 -11.84 -12.38
N LEU A 201 18.91 -11.71 -11.11
CA LEU A 201 19.85 -11.68 -9.97
C LEU A 201 20.67 -12.97 -9.89
N CYS A 202 20.02 -14.14 -10.01
CA CYS A 202 20.71 -15.44 -9.99
C CYS A 202 21.74 -15.58 -11.12
N ARG A 203 21.46 -14.99 -12.28
CA ARG A 203 22.36 -14.94 -13.44
C ARG A 203 23.43 -13.84 -13.33
N ARG A 204 23.39 -13.02 -12.27
CA ARG A 204 24.20 -11.81 -12.08
C ARG A 204 24.11 -10.83 -13.26
N ASP A 205 22.94 -10.79 -13.90
CA ASP A 205 22.67 -9.90 -15.04
C ASP A 205 22.05 -8.59 -14.55
N ALA A 206 22.91 -7.64 -14.20
CA ALA A 206 22.50 -6.34 -13.69
C ALA A 206 21.67 -5.53 -14.69
N GLN A 207 21.99 -5.62 -15.98
CA GLN A 207 21.29 -4.84 -17.01
C GLN A 207 19.84 -5.32 -17.14
N THR A 208 19.63 -6.64 -17.22
CA THR A 208 18.30 -7.24 -17.28
C THR A 208 17.53 -6.97 -15.99
N ALA A 209 18.15 -7.14 -14.82
CA ALA A 209 17.49 -6.90 -13.54
C ALA A 209 17.00 -5.45 -13.39
N VAL A 210 17.81 -4.47 -13.81
CA VAL A 210 17.42 -3.04 -13.83
C VAL A 210 16.26 -2.79 -14.80
N SER A 211 16.31 -3.39 -16.00
CA SER A 211 15.23 -3.22 -16.98
C SER A 211 13.90 -3.78 -16.47
N LEU A 212 13.92 -4.98 -15.90
CA LEU A 212 12.74 -5.64 -15.34
C LEU A 212 12.17 -4.84 -14.15
N LEU A 213 13.03 -4.41 -13.23
CA LEU A 213 12.58 -3.62 -12.09
C LEU A 213 12.00 -2.27 -12.52
N ARG A 214 12.56 -1.61 -13.53
CA ARG A 214 12.01 -0.36 -14.06
C ARG A 214 10.58 -0.54 -14.58
N THR A 215 10.33 -1.62 -15.32
CA THR A 215 8.98 -1.95 -15.81
C THR A 215 8.03 -2.18 -14.64
N HIS A 216 8.42 -3.04 -13.69
CA HIS A 216 7.65 -3.33 -12.48
C HIS A 216 7.26 -2.07 -11.69
N LEU A 217 8.23 -1.19 -11.41
CA LEU A 217 7.96 0.06 -10.68
C LEU A 217 7.02 1.00 -11.45
N GLY A 218 7.15 1.05 -12.78
CA GLY A 218 6.35 1.92 -13.65
C GLY A 218 4.85 1.59 -13.68
N GLY A 219 4.46 0.36 -13.32
CA GLY A 219 3.06 -0.05 -13.20
C GLY A 219 2.24 0.79 -12.21
N THR A 220 2.89 1.40 -11.22
CA THR A 220 2.22 2.17 -10.16
C THR A 220 1.45 3.39 -10.68
N LEU A 221 1.93 4.05 -11.74
CA LEU A 221 1.21 5.19 -12.34
C LEU A 221 -0.13 4.76 -12.95
N ASN A 222 -0.23 3.53 -13.46
CA ASN A 222 -1.49 2.99 -13.94
C ASN A 222 -2.47 2.75 -12.77
N SER A 223 -1.99 2.18 -11.66
CA SER A 223 -2.79 2.01 -10.45
C SER A 223 -3.35 3.32 -9.91
N LEU A 224 -2.56 4.39 -9.95
CA LEU A 224 -3.01 5.74 -9.58
C LEU A 224 -4.18 6.22 -10.44
N ARG A 225 -4.14 5.98 -11.77
CA ARG A 225 -5.24 6.36 -12.66
C ARG A 225 -6.52 5.60 -12.36
N ILE A 226 -6.39 4.29 -12.12
CA ILE A 226 -7.54 3.46 -11.75
C ILE A 226 -8.16 3.97 -10.45
N LEU A 227 -7.34 4.31 -9.46
CA LEU A 227 -7.82 4.89 -8.21
C LEU A 227 -8.51 6.24 -8.44
N LEU A 228 -7.91 7.14 -9.22
CA LEU A 228 -8.48 8.44 -9.54
C LEU A 228 -9.83 8.33 -10.26
N ALA A 229 -9.98 7.34 -11.15
CA ALA A 229 -11.24 7.09 -11.86
C ALA A 229 -12.33 6.50 -10.95
N ARG A 230 -11.96 5.66 -9.98
CA ARG A 230 -12.90 5.00 -9.06
C ARG A 230 -13.31 5.90 -7.89
N GLU A 231 -12.37 6.63 -7.33
CA GLU A 231 -12.51 7.42 -6.10
C GLU A 231 -11.86 8.81 -6.27
N PRO A 232 -12.38 9.67 -7.16
CA PRO A 232 -11.76 10.97 -7.47
C PRO A 232 -11.64 11.88 -6.23
N ASP A 233 -12.57 11.77 -5.29
CA ASP A 233 -12.57 12.56 -4.06
C ASP A 233 -11.44 12.20 -3.10
N PHE A 234 -10.81 11.03 -3.26
CA PHE A 234 -9.72 10.55 -2.41
C PHE A 234 -8.37 11.15 -2.79
N VAL A 235 -8.22 11.68 -4.01
CA VAL A 235 -6.98 12.22 -4.53
C VAL A 235 -7.05 13.75 -4.56
N ALA A 236 -6.00 14.40 -4.10
CA ALA A 236 -5.80 15.84 -4.21
C ALA A 236 -4.67 16.11 -5.20
N PHE A 237 -4.92 16.98 -6.17
CA PHE A 237 -3.94 17.38 -7.18
C PHE A 237 -4.17 18.82 -7.62
N ASP A 238 -3.09 19.47 -8.04
CA ASP A 238 -3.15 20.75 -8.73
C ASP A 238 -2.94 20.48 -10.25
N PRO A 239 -3.89 20.81 -11.13
CA PRO A 239 -3.74 20.66 -12.57
C PRO A 239 -2.53 21.39 -13.17
N ALA A 240 -1.98 22.39 -12.48
CA ALA A 240 -0.78 23.12 -12.88
C ALA A 240 0.53 22.48 -12.36
N SER A 241 0.48 21.42 -11.54
CA SER A 241 1.68 20.84 -10.95
C SER A 241 2.52 20.03 -11.94
N PRO A 242 3.85 19.96 -11.77
CA PRO A 242 4.70 19.08 -12.56
C PRO A 242 4.30 17.61 -12.49
N ALA A 243 3.83 17.15 -11.32
CA ALA A 243 3.38 15.78 -11.12
C ALA A 243 2.12 15.47 -11.95
N PHE A 244 1.18 16.40 -12.02
CA PHE A 244 0.00 16.26 -12.88
C PHE A 244 0.39 16.22 -14.37
N ALA A 245 1.39 17.01 -14.79
CA ALA A 245 1.92 16.95 -16.15
C ALA A 245 2.56 15.59 -16.47
N LEU A 246 3.34 15.01 -15.55
CA LEU A 246 3.95 13.68 -15.69
C LEU A 246 2.90 12.56 -15.77
N LEU A 247 1.84 12.67 -14.97
CA LEU A 247 0.70 11.75 -15.04
C LEU A 247 0.03 11.81 -16.42
N ARG A 248 -0.15 12.99 -17.03
CA ARG A 248 -0.73 13.10 -18.38
C ARG A 248 0.21 12.65 -19.50
N GLN A 249 1.51 12.92 -19.41
CA GLN A 249 2.47 12.51 -20.46
C GLN A 249 2.53 10.99 -20.59
N SER A 250 2.46 10.26 -19.48
CA SER A 250 2.46 8.80 -19.51
C SER A 250 1.14 8.20 -20.06
N GLU A 251 0.06 8.98 -20.22
CA GLU A 251 -1.14 8.56 -20.96
C GLU A 251 -0.91 8.60 -22.47
N GLN A 252 -0.19 9.62 -22.95
CA GLN A 252 0.06 9.84 -24.38
C GLN A 252 1.15 8.93 -24.93
N ALA A 253 2.07 8.48 -24.07
CA ALA A 253 3.17 7.60 -24.44
C ALA A 253 2.76 6.13 -24.71
N GLY A 254 1.49 5.76 -24.54
CA GLY A 254 1.01 4.40 -24.84
C GLY A 254 1.65 3.32 -23.97
N ASN A 255 2.05 3.63 -22.74
CA ASN A 255 2.53 2.62 -21.79
C ASN A 255 1.43 1.55 -21.62
N PRO A 256 1.79 0.26 -21.58
CA PRO A 256 0.91 -0.82 -22.03
C PRO A 256 -0.47 -0.80 -21.37
N THR A 257 -1.44 -0.99 -22.25
CA THR A 257 -2.87 -1.00 -22.01
C THR A 257 -3.26 -2.17 -21.09
N LEU A 258 -4.16 -1.87 -20.15
CA LEU A 258 -5.03 -2.75 -19.35
C LEU A 258 -4.87 -4.29 -19.48
N PRO A 259 -5.05 -5.07 -18.40
CA PRO A 259 -5.70 -6.36 -18.55
C PRO A 259 -7.16 -6.12 -19.02
N HIS A 260 -7.55 -6.76 -20.13
CA HIS A 260 -8.96 -6.90 -20.51
C HIS A 260 -9.77 -7.41 -19.31
N GLY A 261 -10.72 -6.62 -18.77
CA GLY A 261 -11.64 -7.14 -17.75
C GLY A 261 -12.23 -6.17 -16.73
N ALA A 262 -12.02 -4.85 -16.79
CA ALA A 262 -12.62 -3.90 -15.84
C ALA A 262 -14.14 -3.65 -16.02
N GLU A 263 -14.91 -4.64 -16.47
CA GLU A 263 -16.37 -4.63 -16.36
C GLU A 263 -16.79 -5.45 -15.14
N GLY A 264 -16.93 -4.78 -13.99
CA GLY A 264 -17.31 -5.46 -12.76
C GLY A 264 -17.67 -4.52 -11.61
N SER A 265 -18.48 -3.49 -11.86
CA SER A 265 -19.10 -2.74 -10.77
C SER A 265 -20.18 -3.59 -10.07
N PRO A 266 -20.13 -3.81 -8.74
CA PRO A 266 -21.29 -4.34 -8.04
C PRO A 266 -22.35 -3.24 -7.96
N LYS A 267 -23.48 -3.47 -8.63
CA LYS A 267 -24.66 -2.60 -8.58
C LYS A 267 -25.07 -2.36 -7.12
N ARG A 268 -24.97 -1.11 -6.66
CA ARG A 268 -25.73 -0.63 -5.51
C ARG A 268 -27.22 -0.73 -5.82
N GLY A 269 -27.96 -1.47 -5.02
CA GLY A 269 -29.42 -1.29 -4.93
C GLY A 269 -30.22 -2.58 -4.76
N ALA A 270 -30.55 -2.93 -3.52
CA ALA A 270 -31.86 -3.49 -3.19
C ALA A 270 -32.10 -3.34 -1.69
N ARG A 271 -32.81 -2.27 -1.31
CA ARG A 271 -33.52 -2.19 -0.02
C ARG A 271 -34.55 -3.32 -0.01
N ARG A 272 -34.36 -4.37 0.81
CA ARG A 272 -35.45 -5.29 1.12
C ARG A 272 -36.27 -4.70 2.26
N ARG A 273 -37.50 -4.33 1.93
CA ARG A 273 -38.56 -3.95 2.88
C ARG A 273 -38.86 -5.13 3.79
N VAL A 274 -38.97 -4.83 5.08
CA VAL A 274 -39.63 -5.64 6.09
C VAL A 274 -41.10 -5.77 5.69
N ALA A 275 -41.59 -7.00 5.56
CA ALA A 275 -43.01 -7.30 5.51
C ALA A 275 -43.36 -8.11 6.76
N GLU A 276 -44.08 -7.44 7.64
CA GLU A 276 -44.74 -8.00 8.81
C GLU A 276 -45.69 -9.13 8.39
N ARG A 277 -45.63 -10.27 9.07
CA ARG A 277 -46.76 -11.20 9.17
C ARG A 277 -47.17 -11.30 10.63
N ARG A 278 -48.27 -10.63 10.94
CA ARG A 278 -49.14 -10.91 12.07
C ARG A 278 -50.37 -11.68 11.58
N THR A 279 -50.96 -12.39 12.54
CA THR A 279 -52.21 -13.19 12.57
C THR A 279 -52.06 -14.64 12.10
N ALA A 280 -52.62 -15.68 12.75
CA ALA A 280 -53.23 -15.95 14.07
C ALA A 280 -53.61 -17.47 14.07
N PRO A 281 -53.98 -18.10 15.19
CA PRO A 281 -54.00 -19.56 15.37
C PRO A 281 -55.40 -20.20 15.13
N GLY A 282 -55.46 -21.53 14.95
CA GLY A 282 -56.67 -22.32 15.24
C GLY A 282 -56.94 -23.58 14.41
N ALA A 283 -57.04 -24.72 15.12
CA ALA A 283 -57.80 -25.97 14.86
C ALA A 283 -57.50 -26.75 13.56
N ARG A 284 -57.21 -28.06 13.58
CA ARG A 284 -57.75 -29.18 14.37
C ARG A 284 -56.68 -30.23 14.63
#